data_AF-A0A8X6GZP0-F1
#
_entry.id   AF-A0A8X6GZP0-F1
#
_cell.length_a   1.000
_cell.length_b   1.000
_cell.length_c   1.000
_cell.angle_alpha   90.00
_cell.angle_beta   90.00
_cell.angle_gamma   90.00
#
_symmetry.space_group_name_H-M   'P 1'
#
loop_
_entity.id
_entity.type
_entity.pdbx_description
1 polymer ?
#
loop_
_entity_poly.entity_id
_entity_poly.type
_entity_poly.pdbx_seq_one_letter_code
_entity_poly.pdbx_strand_id
1 'polypeptide(L)'
;MKRINSLRRIGLLMTNIGHTAIYSDNSRMGVTLLHLSETHIVDIKGQDKCGYNSVILGTGDFKNIAKPQLGYLKKKGINNKCKLYESRLNDLSGIECGKKVGINHFVVGQYLDITGYSIGKGFAGVMKRHNFSGLRASHGVSIAHRSQGSTGQCQDPGRVFKGKKMAGHLGNSRITAQNMKILSIDHENSIIAVKGNNVPGFKNSYVFVRDAVKKSLHKDVPFPVGTAQLNPLIFSAKQKLSILHDIVRWQLAKRRAGTHKTKGISDVSGTTAKPYGQKRTGRARQGSLRSPQFRGGGIIFGPVVRSHTYSLNKKVRKFGLKIALSLKYLNNQVIILDNLNIDVKKTSEMCKCIKNFKFSSFLIVGDYGDDLLRAAKNLHYVDLIKPIGLNVFDILNHECVMLTKDTLKHLEGRLL
;
A
#
# COMPACT_ATOMS: atom_id res chain seq x y z
N MET A 1 -18.51 5.00 1.27
CA MET A 1 -17.09 4.63 1.04
C MET A 1 -16.16 5.50 1.89
N LYS A 2 -15.85 5.12 3.13
CA LYS A 2 -14.79 5.78 3.92
C LYS A 2 -13.46 5.12 3.54
N ARG A 3 -12.68 5.77 2.67
CA ARG A 3 -11.26 5.46 2.46
C ARG A 3 -10.53 5.76 3.77
N ILE A 4 -10.46 4.78 4.66
CA ILE A 4 -9.64 4.85 5.86
C ILE A 4 -8.35 4.14 5.45
N ASN A 5 -7.24 4.88 5.35
CA ASN A 5 -5.92 4.26 5.41
C ASN A 5 -5.90 3.40 6.67
N SER A 6 -6.01 2.08 6.51
CA SER A 6 -6.05 1.11 7.61
C SER A 6 -4.66 0.82 8.17
N LEU A 7 -3.64 1.56 7.74
CA LEU A 7 -2.28 1.46 8.25
C LEU A 7 -1.89 2.83 8.80
N ARG A 8 -1.75 2.90 10.13
CA ARG A 8 -1.23 4.07 10.84
C ARG A 8 0.25 3.86 11.11
N ARG A 9 1.08 4.83 10.70
CA ARG A 9 2.50 4.90 11.00
C ARG A 9 2.76 5.75 12.25
N ILE A 10 4.01 5.76 12.70
CA ILE A 10 4.45 6.49 13.89
C ILE A 10 4.25 7.99 13.66
N GLY A 11 3.35 8.61 14.42
CA GLY A 11 3.33 10.07 14.57
C GLY A 11 4.45 10.54 15.50
N LEU A 12 5.04 11.69 15.19
CA LEU A 12 6.15 12.30 15.92
C LEU A 12 5.72 13.56 16.65
N LEU A 13 6.32 13.83 17.81
CA LEU A 13 6.15 15.08 18.54
C LEU A 13 7.28 16.04 18.12
N MET A 14 6.90 17.19 17.55
CA MET A 14 7.81 18.20 17.03
C MET A 14 7.58 19.53 17.74
N THR A 15 8.56 20.43 17.66
CA THR A 15 8.47 21.78 18.23
C THR A 15 8.20 22.78 17.11
N ASN A 16 7.20 23.66 17.29
CA ASN A 16 6.93 24.75 16.36
C ASN A 16 7.98 25.85 16.52
N ILE A 17 8.90 26.01 15.58
CA ILE A 17 9.94 27.06 15.64
C ILE A 17 9.34 28.43 15.29
N GLY A 18 8.35 28.48 14.40
CA GLY A 18 7.74 29.72 13.92
C GLY A 18 7.34 29.65 12.46
N HIS A 19 7.04 30.82 11.90
CA HIS A 19 6.55 30.97 10.53
C HIS A 19 7.54 31.76 9.68
N THR A 20 7.74 31.31 8.45
CA THR A 20 8.53 32.00 7.43
C THR A 20 7.77 31.98 6.11
N ALA A 21 8.38 32.45 5.02
CA ALA A 21 7.81 32.32 3.69
C ALA A 21 8.84 31.72 2.74
N ILE A 22 8.39 30.82 1.87
CA ILE A 22 9.19 30.29 0.76
C ILE A 22 8.68 30.96 -0.52
N TYR A 23 9.62 31.42 -1.34
CA TYR A 23 9.35 31.95 -2.67
C TYR A 23 9.49 30.82 -3.69
N SER A 24 8.45 30.64 -4.49
CA SER A 24 8.47 29.84 -5.71
C SER A 24 8.24 30.79 -6.88
N ASP A 25 8.67 30.43 -8.09
CA ASP A 25 8.82 31.27 -9.29
C ASP A 25 7.81 32.43 -9.45
N ASN A 26 6.53 32.23 -9.11
CA ASN A 26 5.50 33.28 -9.16
C ASN A 26 4.65 33.45 -7.89
N SER A 27 5.00 32.83 -6.75
CA SER A 27 4.20 32.96 -5.53
C SER A 27 5.00 32.90 -4.23
N ARG A 28 4.65 33.79 -3.29
CA ARG A 28 5.09 33.74 -1.90
C ARG A 28 4.14 32.85 -1.10
N MET A 29 4.65 31.74 -0.58
CA MET A 29 3.88 30.83 0.27
C MET A 29 4.33 30.96 1.73
N GLY A 30 3.40 31.26 2.63
CA GLY A 30 3.65 31.18 4.07
C GLY A 30 3.86 29.71 4.50
N VAL A 31 4.87 29.47 5.32
CA VAL A 31 5.23 28.15 5.82
C VAL A 31 5.45 28.18 7.32
N THR A 32 5.20 27.06 7.97
CA THR A 32 5.55 26.84 9.38
C THR A 32 6.70 25.85 9.48
N LEU A 33 7.71 26.21 10.28
CA LEU A 33 8.90 25.39 10.52
C LEU A 33 8.68 24.54 11.78
N LEU A 34 8.79 23.22 11.62
CA LEU A 34 8.69 22.25 12.71
C LEU A 34 10.04 21.56 12.90
N HIS A 35 10.58 21.60 14.11
CA HIS A 35 11.82 20.93 14.48
C HIS A 35 11.54 19.59 15.16
N LEU A 36 12.23 18.54 14.73
CA LEU A 36 12.26 17.27 15.44
C LEU A 36 13.47 17.23 16.37
N SER A 37 13.21 17.26 17.67
CA SER A 37 14.23 16.94 18.67
C SER A 37 14.53 15.44 18.65
N GLU A 38 15.71 15.06 19.14
CA GLU A 38 16.11 13.66 19.21
C GLU A 38 15.01 12.81 19.87
N THR A 39 14.57 11.77 19.16
CA THR A 39 13.41 10.98 19.54
C THR A 39 13.75 9.50 19.53
N HIS A 40 13.49 8.83 20.65
CA HIS A 40 13.76 7.40 20.85
C HIS A 40 12.48 6.64 21.13
N ILE A 41 12.47 5.37 20.74
CA ILE A 41 11.41 4.42 21.10
C ILE A 41 11.70 3.87 22.49
N VAL A 42 10.82 4.14 23.44
CA VAL A 42 11.01 3.79 24.86
C VAL A 42 10.37 2.45 25.18
N ASP A 43 9.13 2.25 24.73
CA ASP A 43 8.38 1.04 25.00
C ASP A 43 7.34 0.74 23.92
N ILE A 44 6.95 -0.51 23.85
CA ILE A 44 5.97 -1.02 22.89
C ILE A 44 4.82 -1.67 23.66
N LYS A 45 3.59 -1.23 23.39
CA LYS A 45 2.38 -1.82 23.94
C LYS A 45 1.69 -2.65 22.87
N GLY A 46 1.63 -3.95 23.11
CA GLY A 46 0.90 -4.90 22.27
C GLY A 46 -0.57 -5.06 22.67
N GLN A 47 -1.36 -5.50 21.70
CA GLN A 47 -2.79 -5.80 21.84
C GLN A 47 -3.08 -6.72 23.03
N ASP A 48 -2.27 -7.76 23.24
CA ASP A 48 -2.52 -8.82 24.22
C ASP A 48 -2.52 -8.33 25.67
N LYS A 49 -1.68 -7.34 25.99
CA LYS A 49 -1.54 -6.81 27.37
C LYS A 49 -2.35 -5.54 27.61
N CYS A 50 -2.45 -4.67 26.61
CA CYS A 50 -3.02 -3.33 26.78
C CYS A 50 -4.35 -3.11 26.05
N GLY A 51 -4.80 -4.07 25.24
CA GLY A 51 -6.03 -3.96 24.44
C GLY A 51 -5.93 -3.06 23.21
N TYR A 52 -4.74 -2.52 22.91
CA TYR A 52 -4.46 -1.74 21.70
C TYR A 52 -2.96 -1.74 21.38
N ASN A 53 -2.62 -1.59 20.09
CA ASN A 53 -1.25 -1.43 19.63
C ASN A 53 -0.81 0.05 19.71
N SER A 54 0.29 0.31 20.42
CA SER A 54 0.92 1.64 20.46
C SER A 54 2.40 1.58 20.76
N VAL A 55 3.10 2.65 20.42
CA VAL A 55 4.50 2.87 20.76
C VAL A 55 4.62 4.11 21.63
N ILE A 56 5.39 3.99 22.70
CA ILE A 56 5.76 5.09 23.58
C ILE A 56 7.09 5.65 23.08
N LEU A 57 7.09 6.93 22.71
CA LEU A 57 8.28 7.64 22.27
C LEU A 57 8.67 8.69 23.31
N GLY A 58 9.97 8.91 23.43
CA GLY A 58 10.56 9.97 24.22
C GLY A 58 11.23 10.98 23.30
N THR A 59 10.87 12.27 23.39
CA THR A 59 11.50 13.34 22.61
C THR A 59 12.15 14.40 23.49
N GLY A 60 13.29 14.90 23.02
CA GLY A 60 14.02 16.04 23.57
C GLY A 60 14.68 15.78 24.92
N ASP A 61 15.40 16.81 25.38
CA ASP A 61 16.28 16.74 26.55
C ASP A 61 15.84 17.78 27.56
N PHE A 62 15.20 17.33 28.63
CA PHE A 62 14.64 18.16 29.69
C PHE A 62 15.55 18.17 30.92
N LYS A 63 15.79 19.34 31.50
CA LYS A 63 16.56 19.45 32.75
C LYS A 63 15.82 18.79 33.93
N ASN A 64 14.51 19.01 34.02
CA ASN A 64 13.68 18.60 35.16
C ASN A 64 12.56 17.65 34.72
N ILE A 65 12.47 16.47 35.35
CA ILE A 65 11.42 15.46 35.16
C ILE A 65 11.01 14.90 36.53
N ALA A 66 9.74 14.53 36.67
CA ALA A 66 9.23 13.91 37.89
C ALA A 66 9.94 12.57 38.19
N LYS A 67 10.23 12.31 39.47
CA LYS A 67 10.97 11.11 39.92
C LYS A 67 10.40 9.77 39.37
N PRO A 68 9.07 9.54 39.31
CA PRO A 68 8.52 8.29 38.77
C PRO A 68 8.85 8.06 37.29
N GLN A 69 8.79 9.11 36.47
CA GLN A 69 9.11 9.03 35.05
C GLN A 69 10.60 8.75 34.82
N LEU A 70 11.47 9.31 35.67
CA LEU A 70 12.91 9.03 35.64
C LEU A 70 13.20 7.56 35.99
N GLY A 71 12.51 7.00 36.99
CA GLY A 71 12.60 5.57 37.32
C GLY A 71 12.14 4.67 36.17
N TYR A 72 11.06 5.06 35.48
CA TYR A 72 10.56 4.35 34.29
C TYR A 72 11.56 4.34 33.14
N LEU A 73 12.18 5.49 32.83
CA LEU A 73 13.20 5.61 31.78
C LEU A 73 14.45 4.78 32.08
N LYS A 74 14.92 4.83 33.34
CA LYS A 74 16.05 4.00 33.80
C LYS A 74 15.79 2.50 33.63
N LYS A 75 14.57 2.04 33.96
CA LYS A 75 14.18 0.63 33.77
C LYS A 75 14.22 0.18 32.30
N LYS A 76 14.00 1.11 31.36
CA LYS A 76 14.04 0.86 29.92
C LYS A 76 15.42 1.13 29.29
N GLY A 77 16.44 1.46 30.09
CA GLY A 77 17.81 1.69 29.62
C GLY A 77 18.04 3.02 28.91
N ILE A 78 17.13 3.99 29.08
CA ILE A 78 17.25 5.32 28.46
C ILE A 78 17.64 6.33 29.55
N ASN A 79 18.87 6.83 29.45
CA ASN A 79 19.43 7.80 30.41
C ASN A 79 18.99 9.24 30.13
N ASN A 80 18.49 9.51 28.93
CA ASN A 80 18.07 10.84 28.53
C ASN A 80 16.73 11.22 29.18
N LYS A 81 16.65 12.43 29.72
CA LYS A 81 15.46 12.99 30.32
C LYS A 81 14.52 13.48 29.22
N CYS A 82 13.60 12.65 28.75
CA CYS A 82 12.74 12.98 27.63
C CYS A 82 11.25 13.12 28.00
N LYS A 83 10.50 13.86 27.18
CA LYS A 83 9.04 13.93 27.29
C LYS A 83 8.41 12.76 26.58
N LEU A 84 7.61 11.99 27.31
CA LEU A 84 6.92 10.81 26.80
C LEU A 84 5.61 11.17 26.11
N TYR A 85 5.34 10.52 24.98
CA TYR A 85 4.06 10.54 24.31
C TYR A 85 3.78 9.20 23.64
N GLU A 86 2.50 8.95 23.34
CA GLU A 86 2.05 7.70 22.76
C GLU A 86 1.58 7.90 21.32
N SER A 87 2.01 6.99 20.46
CA SER A 87 1.63 6.94 19.04
C SER A 87 0.91 5.62 18.76
N ARG A 88 -0.37 5.69 18.37
CA ARG A 88 -1.17 4.49 18.09
C ARG A 88 -0.90 3.99 16.68
N LEU A 89 -0.66 2.69 16.59
CA LEU A 89 -0.29 1.99 15.36
C LEU A 89 -1.26 0.82 15.16
N ASN A 90 -1.36 0.34 13.92
CA ASN A 90 -2.13 -0.86 13.64
C ASN A 90 -1.22 -2.09 13.61
N ASP A 91 0.02 -1.92 13.14
CA ASP A 91 1.05 -2.94 13.10
C ASP A 91 2.28 -2.49 13.91
N LEU A 92 2.92 -3.45 14.59
CA LEU A 92 4.12 -3.27 15.41
C LEU A 92 5.36 -3.90 14.78
N SER A 93 5.23 -4.56 13.62
CA SER A 93 6.32 -5.24 12.94
C SER A 93 7.52 -4.31 12.65
N GLY A 94 8.72 -4.74 13.02
CA GLY A 94 9.97 -4.03 12.73
C GLY A 94 10.33 -2.89 13.69
N ILE A 95 9.52 -2.64 14.72
CA ILE A 95 9.78 -1.62 15.73
C ILE A 95 10.47 -2.26 16.94
N GLU A 96 11.66 -1.76 17.28
CA GLU A 96 12.43 -2.21 18.43
C GLU A 96 12.62 -1.06 19.42
N CYS A 97 12.63 -1.38 20.72
CA CYS A 97 12.95 -0.43 21.77
C CYS A 97 14.39 0.07 21.63
N GLY A 98 14.61 1.36 21.89
CA GLY A 98 15.92 2.02 21.83
C GLY A 98 16.27 2.64 20.47
N LYS A 99 15.58 2.27 19.37
CA LYS A 99 15.85 2.87 18.05
C LYS A 99 15.53 4.36 18.02
N LYS A 100 16.39 5.14 17.34
CA LYS A 100 16.17 6.56 17.05
C LYS A 100 15.22 6.71 15.86
N VAL A 101 14.30 7.67 15.94
CA VAL A 101 13.41 8.02 14.82
C VAL A 101 13.78 9.42 14.33
N GLY A 102 14.20 9.50 13.07
CA GLY A 102 14.66 10.75 12.43
C GLY A 102 13.63 11.36 11.47
N ILE A 103 14.00 12.52 10.92
CA ILE A 103 13.17 13.28 9.97
C ILE A 103 12.87 12.52 8.67
N ASN A 104 13.74 11.57 8.32
CA ASN A 104 13.64 10.67 7.16
C ASN A 104 12.35 9.84 7.16
N HIS A 105 11.60 9.84 8.26
CA HIS A 105 10.26 9.29 8.33
C HIS A 105 9.31 9.96 7.32
N PHE A 106 9.48 11.24 7.03
CA PHE A 106 8.62 12.01 6.14
C PHE A 106 9.27 12.26 4.78
N VAL A 107 8.43 12.45 3.75
CA VAL A 107 8.89 12.75 2.38
C VAL A 107 8.26 14.05 1.88
N VAL A 108 9.02 14.81 1.10
CA VAL A 108 8.53 16.05 0.48
C VAL A 108 7.28 15.77 -0.36
N GLY A 109 6.27 16.64 -0.27
CA GLY A 109 5.01 16.48 -0.98
C GLY A 109 3.94 15.66 -0.25
N GLN A 110 4.29 14.97 0.84
CA GLN A 110 3.35 14.27 1.70
C GLN A 110 2.37 15.24 2.41
N TYR A 111 1.17 14.74 2.72
CA TYR A 111 0.18 15.45 3.54
C TYR A 111 0.17 14.95 4.98
N LEU A 112 0.10 15.89 5.92
CA LEU A 112 0.16 15.68 7.36
C LEU A 112 -1.07 16.23 8.07
N ASP A 113 -1.38 15.64 9.22
CA ASP A 113 -2.27 16.20 10.22
C ASP A 113 -1.45 16.60 11.45
N ILE A 114 -1.57 17.85 11.89
CA ILE A 114 -0.82 18.41 13.01
C ILE A 114 -1.79 18.70 14.14
N THR A 115 -1.54 18.11 15.31
CA THR A 115 -2.38 18.25 16.50
C THR A 115 -1.63 18.97 17.60
N GLY A 116 -2.23 19.98 18.21
CA GLY A 116 -1.60 20.74 19.28
C GLY A 116 -2.64 21.45 20.12
N TYR A 117 -2.18 22.16 21.15
CA TYR A 117 -3.03 23.03 21.94
C TYR A 117 -3.13 24.39 21.27
N SER A 118 -4.36 24.86 21.07
CA SER A 118 -4.61 26.22 20.58
C SER A 118 -4.13 27.28 21.57
N ILE A 119 -3.74 28.45 21.06
CA ILE A 119 -3.35 29.59 21.91
C ILE A 119 -4.53 29.98 22.81
N GLY A 120 -4.28 30.03 24.12
CA GLY A 120 -5.25 30.49 25.11
C GLY A 120 -5.51 32.00 24.97
N LYS A 121 -6.77 32.40 25.00
CA LYS A 121 -7.22 33.80 24.93
C LYS A 121 -7.94 34.24 26.22
N GLY A 122 -7.85 33.44 27.29
CA GLY A 122 -8.53 33.69 28.56
C GLY A 122 -10.05 33.58 28.49
N PHE A 123 -10.75 34.25 29.41
CA PHE A 123 -12.21 34.34 29.41
C PHE A 123 -12.68 35.24 28.27
N ALA A 124 -13.37 34.67 27.28
CA ALA A 124 -13.88 35.39 26.12
C ALA A 124 -15.40 35.55 26.16
N GLY A 125 -15.87 36.76 25.86
CA GLY A 125 -17.28 37.05 25.65
C GLY A 125 -17.86 36.34 24.42
N VAL A 126 -19.19 36.30 24.32
CA VAL A 126 -19.92 35.53 23.29
C VAL A 126 -19.59 35.95 21.85
N MET A 127 -19.39 37.24 21.60
CA MET A 127 -19.04 37.74 20.27
C MET A 127 -17.68 37.19 19.80
N LYS A 128 -16.66 37.20 20.67
CA LYS A 128 -15.31 36.71 20.32
C LYS A 128 -15.23 35.17 20.28
N ARG A 129 -16.00 34.50 21.14
CA ARG A 129 -15.97 33.04 21.28
C ARG A 129 -16.79 32.32 20.22
N HIS A 130 -17.93 32.88 19.84
CA HIS A 130 -18.92 32.24 18.97
C HIS A 130 -19.29 33.06 17.73
N ASN A 131 -18.63 34.19 17.48
CA ASN A 131 -18.92 35.11 16.38
C ASN A 131 -20.39 35.62 16.39
N PHE A 132 -20.95 35.84 17.57
CA PHE A 132 -22.29 36.45 17.72
C PHE A 132 -22.28 37.91 17.25
N SER A 133 -23.39 38.36 16.66
CA SER A 133 -23.63 39.79 16.38
C SER A 133 -23.87 40.55 17.69
N GLY A 134 -23.49 41.83 17.69
CA GLY A 134 -23.83 42.75 18.77
C GLY A 134 -25.19 43.39 18.55
N LEU A 135 -25.74 44.02 19.59
CA LEU A 135 -26.87 44.94 19.43
C LEU A 135 -26.41 46.23 18.74
N ARG A 136 -27.38 47.06 18.32
CA ARG A 136 -27.08 48.35 17.67
C ARG A 136 -26.16 49.19 18.57
N ALA A 137 -25.20 49.86 17.94
CA ALA A 137 -24.29 50.78 18.62
C ALA A 137 -24.98 52.13 18.92
N SER A 138 -25.92 52.55 18.07
CA SER A 138 -26.74 53.77 18.21
C SER A 138 -28.23 53.43 18.39
N HIS A 139 -29.06 54.44 18.69
CA HIS A 139 -30.52 54.35 18.86
C HIS A 139 -31.00 53.47 20.03
N GLY A 140 -30.83 53.98 21.26
CA GLY A 140 -31.59 53.51 22.43
C GLY A 140 -31.09 52.25 23.13
N VAL A 141 -29.95 51.68 22.73
CA VAL A 141 -29.32 50.55 23.44
C VAL A 141 -28.41 51.10 24.54
N SER A 142 -28.75 50.87 25.81
CA SER A 142 -27.92 51.23 26.96
C SER A 142 -27.14 50.02 27.47
N ILE A 143 -25.80 50.09 27.48
CA ILE A 143 -24.85 49.14 28.10
C ILE A 143 -24.78 47.74 27.42
N ALA A 144 -25.83 47.30 26.74
CA ALA A 144 -25.99 45.93 26.26
C ALA A 144 -25.39 45.65 24.86
N HIS A 145 -24.62 46.56 24.26
CA HIS A 145 -24.13 46.45 22.88
C HIS A 145 -23.43 45.10 22.56
N ARG A 146 -22.74 44.52 23.54
CA ARG A 146 -21.99 43.26 23.41
C ARG A 146 -22.58 42.10 24.21
N SER A 147 -23.82 42.27 24.68
CA SER A 147 -24.53 41.25 25.46
C SER A 147 -24.89 40.03 24.61
N GLN A 148 -25.18 38.90 25.27
CA GLN A 148 -25.55 37.65 24.59
C GLN A 148 -27.02 37.54 24.18
N GLY A 149 -27.84 38.55 24.53
CA GLY A 149 -29.29 38.49 24.39
C GLY A 149 -29.92 37.40 25.26
N SER A 150 -31.07 36.90 24.84
CA SER A 150 -31.82 35.89 25.58
C SER A 150 -31.13 34.52 25.60
N THR A 151 -31.05 33.92 26.78
CA THR A 151 -30.46 32.59 27.01
C THR A 151 -31.48 31.45 26.92
N GLY A 152 -32.78 31.73 27.08
CA GLY A 152 -33.86 30.73 27.16
C GLY A 152 -35.28 31.29 26.99
N GLN A 153 -36.26 30.40 27.13
CA GLN A 153 -37.70 30.72 27.14
C GLN A 153 -38.19 30.97 28.58
N CYS A 154 -39.42 31.44 28.74
CA CYS A 154 -40.02 31.81 30.02
C CYS A 154 -40.43 30.58 30.86
N GLN A 155 -41.71 30.15 30.80
CA GLN A 155 -42.24 29.12 31.71
C GLN A 155 -41.73 27.70 31.40
N ASP A 156 -41.98 27.21 30.18
CA ASP A 156 -41.50 25.90 29.74
C ASP A 156 -40.40 26.09 28.71
N PRO A 157 -39.18 25.54 28.89
CA PRO A 157 -38.74 24.51 29.86
C PRO A 157 -38.12 25.03 31.18
N GLY A 158 -38.21 26.33 31.50
CA GLY A 158 -37.73 26.90 32.77
C GLY A 158 -36.23 26.77 33.04
N ARG A 159 -35.42 26.42 32.03
CA ARG A 159 -33.97 26.20 32.15
C ARG A 159 -33.22 26.49 30.86
N VAL A 160 -31.93 26.77 30.99
CA VAL A 160 -31.04 26.85 29.83
C VAL A 160 -30.70 25.44 29.33
N PHE A 161 -30.80 25.22 28.02
CA PHE A 161 -30.42 23.96 27.41
C PHE A 161 -28.91 23.69 27.52
N LYS A 162 -28.52 22.42 27.74
CA LYS A 162 -27.12 22.00 27.70
C LYS A 162 -26.54 22.28 26.30
N GLY A 163 -25.30 22.78 26.24
CA GLY A 163 -24.66 23.15 24.98
C GLY A 163 -25.04 24.54 24.44
N LYS A 164 -25.87 25.32 25.16
CA LYS A 164 -26.10 26.73 24.83
C LYS A 164 -24.77 27.49 24.78
N LYS A 165 -24.56 28.23 23.69
CA LYS A 165 -23.36 29.03 23.47
C LYS A 165 -23.35 30.23 24.43
N MET A 166 -22.31 30.29 25.28
CA MET A 166 -22.11 31.34 26.28
C MET A 166 -20.64 31.79 26.33
N ALA A 167 -20.36 32.86 27.05
CA ALA A 167 -19.00 33.31 27.36
C ALA A 167 -18.22 32.24 28.15
N GLY A 168 -16.89 32.32 28.12
CA GLY A 168 -16.03 31.37 28.84
C GLY A 168 -14.63 31.28 28.28
N HIS A 169 -13.82 30.38 28.83
CA HIS A 169 -12.42 30.20 28.41
C HIS A 169 -12.34 29.81 26.93
N LEU A 170 -11.58 30.60 26.16
CA LEU A 170 -11.34 30.38 24.73
C LEU A 170 -9.88 29.99 24.49
N GLY A 171 -9.67 28.93 23.71
CA GLY A 171 -8.34 28.38 23.46
C GLY A 171 -7.88 27.41 24.54
N ASN A 172 -6.60 27.06 24.54
CA ASN A 172 -6.04 25.95 25.33
C ASN A 172 -6.78 24.62 25.12
N SER A 173 -7.40 24.45 23.94
CA SER A 173 -8.07 23.23 23.53
C SER A 173 -7.22 22.48 22.53
N ARG A 174 -7.23 21.15 22.62
CA ARG A 174 -6.54 20.28 21.66
C ARG A 174 -7.29 20.32 20.32
N ILE A 175 -6.62 20.81 19.29
CA ILE A 175 -7.16 20.92 17.92
C ILE A 175 -6.21 20.26 16.92
N THR A 176 -6.76 19.82 15.78
CA THR A 176 -5.99 19.22 14.69
C THR A 176 -6.18 20.02 13.42
N ALA A 177 -5.09 20.56 12.88
CA ALA A 177 -5.03 21.06 11.52
C ALA A 177 -4.78 19.88 10.57
N GLN A 178 -5.63 19.74 9.55
CA GLN A 178 -5.61 18.59 8.64
C GLN A 178 -5.09 18.96 7.25
N ASN A 179 -4.57 17.97 6.53
CA ASN A 179 -4.15 18.09 5.12
C ASN A 179 -3.08 19.15 4.85
N MET A 180 -2.12 19.29 5.75
CA MET A 180 -1.00 20.22 5.60
C MET A 180 0.10 19.59 4.73
N LYS A 181 0.52 20.24 3.65
CA LYS A 181 1.50 19.69 2.71
C LYS A 181 2.93 20.01 3.15
N ILE A 182 3.84 19.03 3.08
CA ILE A 182 5.29 19.25 3.24
C ILE A 182 5.85 19.87 1.95
N LEU A 183 6.54 21.01 2.08
CA LEU A 183 7.16 21.71 0.96
C LEU A 183 8.66 21.43 0.84
N SER A 184 9.37 21.40 1.96
CA SER A 184 10.78 21.04 2.03
C SER A 184 11.10 20.39 3.37
N ILE A 185 12.18 19.62 3.38
CA ILE A 185 12.73 18.96 4.56
C ILE A 185 14.22 19.31 4.59
N ASP A 186 14.69 19.76 5.74
CA ASP A 186 16.10 19.96 6.04
C ASP A 186 16.56 18.84 6.97
N HIS A 187 17.43 17.97 6.46
CA HIS A 187 17.92 16.80 7.18
C HIS A 187 19.02 17.15 8.18
N GLU A 188 19.81 18.19 7.94
CA GLU A 188 20.92 18.57 8.81
C GLU A 188 20.40 19.15 10.13
N ASN A 189 19.42 20.05 10.02
CA ASN A 189 18.80 20.70 11.17
C ASN A 189 17.56 19.95 11.69
N SER A 190 17.16 18.84 11.06
CA SER A 190 15.94 18.09 11.40
C SER A 190 14.67 18.96 11.41
N ILE A 191 14.52 19.81 10.40
CA ILE A 191 13.40 20.76 10.25
C ILE A 191 12.51 20.35 9.07
N ILE A 192 11.19 20.49 9.24
CA ILE A 192 10.20 20.33 8.17
C ILE A 192 9.49 21.65 7.94
N ALA A 193 9.43 22.08 6.68
CA ALA A 193 8.64 23.23 6.27
C ALA A 193 7.27 22.76 5.76
N VAL A 194 6.22 23.14 6.49
CA VAL A 194 4.84 22.77 6.18
C VAL A 194 4.09 23.98 5.62
N LYS A 195 3.32 23.78 4.55
CA LYS A 195 2.53 24.84 3.91
C LYS A 195 1.48 25.43 4.86
N GLY A 196 1.50 26.75 5.01
CA GLY A 196 0.50 27.53 5.74
C GLY A 196 0.89 27.83 7.19
N ASN A 197 0.17 28.79 7.79
CA ASN A 197 0.40 29.27 9.17
C ASN A 197 -0.59 28.64 10.17
N ASN A 198 -1.44 27.72 9.69
CA ASN A 198 -2.51 27.10 10.48
C ASN A 198 -1.98 25.92 11.31
N VAL A 199 -0.90 26.15 12.08
CA VAL A 199 -0.37 25.18 13.03
C VAL A 199 -0.82 25.59 14.43
N PRO A 200 -1.44 24.67 15.21
CA PRO A 200 -1.95 25.01 16.51
C PRO A 200 -0.82 25.20 17.53
N GLY A 201 -0.84 26.34 18.23
CA GLY A 201 0.07 26.63 19.33
C GLY A 201 0.87 27.91 19.11
N PHE A 202 1.58 28.32 20.15
CA PHE A 202 2.49 29.47 20.10
C PHE A 202 3.90 29.00 19.66
N LYS A 203 4.82 29.96 19.43
CA LYS A 203 6.22 29.65 19.13
C LYS A 203 6.84 28.80 20.24
N ASN A 204 7.61 27.78 19.89
CA ASN A 204 8.21 26.77 20.79
C ASN A 204 7.23 25.83 21.48
N SER A 205 5.97 25.78 21.05
CA SER A 205 5.02 24.77 21.55
C SER A 205 5.22 23.41 20.87
N TYR A 206 4.90 22.34 21.59
CA TYR A 206 4.92 20.98 21.05
C TYR A 206 3.66 20.69 20.24
N VAL A 207 3.87 20.16 19.04
CA VAL A 207 2.82 19.71 18.13
C VAL A 207 3.04 18.27 17.73
N PHE A 208 1.98 17.48 17.76
CA PHE A 208 1.96 16.08 17.37
C PHE A 208 1.64 15.97 15.89
N VAL A 209 2.63 15.54 15.11
CA VAL A 209 2.59 15.44 13.65
C VAL A 209 2.40 13.98 13.25
N ARG A 210 1.43 13.71 12.39
CA ARG A 210 1.16 12.37 11.86
C ARG A 210 0.70 12.46 10.41
N ASP A 211 0.67 11.32 9.74
CA ASP A 211 0.15 11.24 8.39
C ASP A 211 -1.33 11.67 8.31
N ALA A 212 -1.70 12.29 7.19
CA ALA A 212 -3.06 12.76 6.97
C ALA A 212 -4.06 11.59 6.90
N VAL A 213 -5.15 11.65 7.68
CA VAL A 213 -6.19 10.59 7.62
C VAL A 213 -6.99 10.65 6.31
N LYS A 214 -7.22 11.87 5.80
CA LYS A 214 -8.16 12.11 4.68
C LYS A 214 -7.52 12.03 3.30
N LYS A 215 -6.19 12.09 3.20
CA LYS A 215 -5.43 12.01 1.94
C LYS A 215 -4.74 10.65 1.84
N SER A 216 -4.54 10.16 0.62
CA SER A 216 -3.72 8.97 0.39
C SER A 216 -2.26 9.25 0.78
N LEU A 217 -1.58 8.23 1.29
CA LEU A 217 -0.14 8.29 1.55
C LEU A 217 0.62 8.54 0.23
N HIS A 218 1.74 9.26 0.34
CA HIS A 218 2.64 9.46 -0.79
C HIS A 218 3.33 8.13 -1.15
N LYS A 219 3.78 7.96 -2.39
CA LYS A 219 4.31 6.67 -2.87
C LYS A 219 5.65 6.32 -2.22
N ASP A 220 6.48 7.34 -2.01
CA ASP A 220 7.88 7.15 -1.59
C ASP A 220 8.07 7.12 -0.07
N VAL A 221 7.00 7.20 0.73
CA VAL A 221 7.15 7.28 2.19
C VAL A 221 7.63 5.94 2.75
N PRO A 222 8.75 5.90 3.50
CA PRO A 222 9.29 4.64 4.01
C PRO A 222 8.37 4.10 5.10
N PHE A 223 7.63 3.03 4.82
CA PHE A 223 6.97 2.28 5.88
C PHE A 223 8.03 1.59 6.76
N PRO A 224 7.72 1.15 7.99
CA PRO A 224 8.52 0.14 8.67
C PRO A 224 8.37 -1.20 7.92
N VAL A 225 8.89 -1.23 6.70
CA VAL A 225 9.08 -2.40 5.86
C VAL A 225 10.58 -2.37 5.60
N GLY A 226 11.28 -3.43 6.01
CA GLY A 226 12.72 -3.49 5.93
C GLY A 226 13.22 -3.18 4.51
N THR A 227 14.37 -2.51 4.39
CA THR A 227 15.04 -2.40 3.10
C THR A 227 15.58 -3.78 2.72
N ALA A 228 15.22 -4.27 1.54
CA ALA A 228 15.77 -5.50 0.98
C ALA A 228 16.77 -5.13 -0.12
N GLN A 229 18.01 -5.63 0.00
CA GLN A 229 18.99 -5.50 -1.06
C GLN A 229 18.60 -6.43 -2.21
N LEU A 230 18.59 -5.90 -3.44
CA LEU A 230 18.30 -6.65 -4.65
C LEU A 230 19.56 -6.76 -5.50
N ASN A 231 19.83 -7.96 -6.03
CA ASN A 231 20.96 -8.15 -6.91
C ASN A 231 20.73 -7.46 -8.28
N PRO A 232 21.58 -6.50 -8.68
CA PRO A 232 21.41 -5.77 -9.93
C PRO A 232 21.50 -6.68 -11.17
N LEU A 233 22.20 -7.82 -11.10
CA LEU A 233 22.30 -8.76 -12.22
C LEU A 233 20.95 -9.39 -12.60
N ILE A 234 20.01 -9.47 -11.65
CA ILE A 234 18.68 -10.06 -11.87
C ILE A 234 17.68 -8.96 -12.23
N PHE A 235 17.68 -7.85 -11.48
CA PHE A 235 16.66 -6.81 -11.58
C PHE A 235 17.05 -5.62 -12.47
N SER A 236 18.27 -5.58 -13.01
CA SER A 236 18.75 -4.56 -13.94
C SER A 236 19.28 -5.15 -15.25
N ALA A 237 18.69 -6.25 -15.73
CA ALA A 237 19.05 -6.87 -17.00
C ALA A 237 18.57 -6.04 -18.20
N LYS A 238 19.38 -6.00 -19.28
CA LYS A 238 19.04 -5.32 -20.54
C LYS A 238 17.77 -5.90 -21.16
N GLN A 239 16.78 -5.04 -21.38
CA GLN A 239 15.48 -5.43 -21.94
C GLN A 239 15.62 -5.85 -23.41
N LYS A 240 15.19 -7.07 -23.73
CA LYS A 240 15.06 -7.59 -25.09
C LYS A 240 13.72 -8.29 -25.25
N LEU A 241 12.76 -7.64 -25.91
CA LEU A 241 11.40 -8.16 -26.07
C LEU A 241 11.36 -9.44 -26.92
N SER A 242 12.25 -9.58 -27.91
CA SER A 242 12.32 -10.78 -28.76
C SER A 242 12.53 -12.06 -27.96
N ILE A 243 13.41 -12.01 -26.95
CA ILE A 243 13.69 -13.17 -26.08
C ILE A 243 12.48 -13.53 -25.23
N LEU A 244 11.76 -12.53 -24.70
CA LEU A 244 10.52 -12.78 -23.96
C LEU A 244 9.47 -13.43 -24.85
N HIS A 245 9.28 -12.90 -26.06
CA HIS A 245 8.36 -13.45 -27.05
C HIS A 245 8.67 -14.92 -27.38
N ASP A 246 9.93 -15.25 -27.66
CA ASP A 246 10.32 -16.62 -28.02
C ASP A 246 10.12 -17.61 -26.87
N ILE A 247 10.38 -17.17 -25.62
CA ILE A 247 10.15 -17.98 -24.43
C ILE A 247 8.67 -18.21 -24.19
N VAL A 248 7.84 -17.17 -24.32
CA VAL A 248 6.39 -17.28 -24.16
C VAL A 248 5.82 -18.23 -25.22
N ARG A 249 6.23 -18.08 -26.49
CA ARG A 249 5.83 -18.99 -27.57
C ARG A 249 6.25 -20.42 -27.28
N TRP A 250 7.46 -20.63 -26.74
CA TRP A 250 7.96 -21.94 -26.33
C TRP A 250 7.13 -22.56 -25.21
N GLN A 251 6.76 -21.76 -24.19
CA GLN A 251 5.91 -22.20 -23.08
C GLN A 251 4.51 -22.59 -23.58
N LEU A 252 3.89 -21.76 -24.41
CA LEU A 252 2.57 -22.03 -24.98
C LEU A 252 2.58 -23.24 -25.91
N ALA A 253 3.60 -23.38 -26.76
CA ALA A 253 3.76 -24.54 -27.63
C ALA A 253 3.91 -25.84 -26.85
N LYS A 254 4.57 -25.81 -25.68
CA LYS A 254 4.66 -26.95 -24.77
C LYS A 254 3.36 -27.29 -24.04
N ARG A 255 2.53 -26.30 -23.72
CA ARG A 255 1.20 -26.51 -23.12
C ARG A 255 0.19 -27.05 -24.13
N ARG A 256 0.40 -26.82 -25.42
CA ARG A 256 -0.55 -27.19 -26.48
C ARG A 256 -0.59 -28.71 -26.70
N ALA A 257 -1.77 -29.30 -26.46
CA ALA A 257 -2.07 -30.67 -26.86
C ALA A 257 -2.29 -30.76 -28.38
N GLY A 258 -1.67 -31.75 -29.02
CA GLY A 258 -1.80 -32.00 -30.46
C GLY A 258 -2.73 -33.16 -30.78
N THR A 259 -3.90 -33.21 -30.14
CA THR A 259 -4.84 -34.36 -30.18
C THR A 259 -5.79 -34.36 -31.37
N HIS A 260 -5.71 -33.36 -32.25
CA HIS A 260 -6.56 -33.28 -33.43
C HIS A 260 -6.17 -34.36 -34.45
N LYS A 261 -7.10 -35.25 -34.78
CA LYS A 261 -6.92 -36.33 -35.74
C LYS A 261 -8.17 -36.49 -36.62
N THR A 262 -7.99 -36.56 -37.92
CA THR A 262 -9.01 -37.06 -38.86
C THR A 262 -8.79 -38.54 -39.16
N LYS A 263 -9.87 -39.24 -39.54
CA LYS A 263 -9.76 -40.62 -40.02
C LYS A 263 -9.16 -40.62 -41.43
N GLY A 264 -7.97 -41.19 -41.55
CA GLY A 264 -7.42 -41.57 -42.85
C GLY A 264 -8.22 -42.72 -43.46
N ILE A 265 -7.94 -43.09 -44.71
CA ILE A 265 -8.65 -44.17 -45.40
C ILE A 265 -8.57 -45.52 -44.65
N SER A 266 -7.47 -45.76 -43.94
CA SER A 266 -7.26 -46.95 -43.08
C SER A 266 -8.12 -46.95 -41.82
N ASP A 267 -8.45 -45.77 -41.31
CA ASP A 267 -9.17 -45.58 -40.04
C ASP A 267 -10.70 -45.56 -40.26
N VAL A 268 -11.15 -45.46 -41.51
CA VAL A 268 -12.58 -45.54 -41.88
C VAL A 268 -13.00 -47.01 -41.97
N SER A 269 -14.07 -47.35 -41.24
CA SER A 269 -14.66 -48.69 -41.26
C SER A 269 -15.26 -49.01 -42.63
N GLY A 270 -15.05 -50.23 -43.11
CA GLY A 270 -15.58 -50.72 -44.38
C GLY A 270 -14.74 -51.86 -44.97
N THR A 271 -15.25 -52.47 -46.04
CA THR A 271 -14.59 -53.59 -46.70
C THR A 271 -13.33 -53.15 -47.46
N THR A 272 -12.33 -54.04 -47.51
CA THR A 272 -11.14 -53.92 -48.38
C THR A 272 -11.38 -54.48 -49.78
N ALA A 273 -12.45 -55.25 -49.97
CA ALA A 273 -12.85 -55.78 -51.27
C ALA A 273 -13.25 -54.66 -52.23
N LYS A 274 -12.89 -54.83 -53.50
CA LYS A 274 -13.25 -53.90 -54.56
C LYS A 274 -14.79 -53.88 -54.72
N PRO A 275 -15.44 -52.71 -54.82
CA PRO A 275 -16.90 -52.63 -54.79
C PRO A 275 -17.59 -53.29 -55.99
N TYR A 276 -16.94 -53.26 -57.17
CA TYR A 276 -17.42 -53.88 -58.41
C TYR A 276 -16.28 -54.05 -59.43
N GLY A 277 -16.51 -54.85 -60.47
CA GLY A 277 -15.55 -55.12 -61.54
C GLY A 277 -15.10 -53.85 -62.29
N GLN A 278 -13.86 -53.87 -62.81
CA GLN A 278 -13.22 -52.68 -63.43
C GLN A 278 -13.88 -52.24 -64.75
N LYS A 279 -14.56 -53.15 -65.44
CA LYS A 279 -15.20 -52.94 -66.76
C LYS A 279 -16.58 -53.61 -66.76
N ARG A 280 -17.43 -53.28 -67.75
CA ARG A 280 -18.77 -53.87 -68.00
C ARG A 280 -19.87 -53.53 -66.98
N THR A 281 -19.68 -52.50 -66.13
CA THR A 281 -20.66 -52.11 -65.08
C THR A 281 -21.36 -50.76 -65.33
N GLY A 282 -20.90 -49.96 -66.31
CA GLY A 282 -21.41 -48.61 -66.57
C GLY A 282 -21.09 -47.55 -65.50
N ARG A 283 -20.37 -47.93 -64.42
CA ARG A 283 -20.00 -47.03 -63.32
C ARG A 283 -18.56 -46.53 -63.45
N ALA A 284 -18.25 -45.39 -62.82
CA ALA A 284 -16.87 -44.91 -62.69
C ALA A 284 -15.99 -45.95 -61.98
N ARG A 285 -14.72 -46.07 -62.37
CA ARG A 285 -13.79 -47.05 -61.77
C ARG A 285 -13.45 -46.68 -60.33
N GLN A 286 -13.66 -47.59 -59.40
CA GLN A 286 -13.47 -47.34 -57.96
C GLN A 286 -12.73 -48.50 -57.30
N GLY A 287 -11.72 -48.17 -56.49
CA GLY A 287 -10.92 -49.16 -55.75
C GLY A 287 -11.50 -49.48 -54.38
N SER A 288 -12.10 -48.49 -53.71
CA SER A 288 -12.68 -48.62 -52.36
C SER A 288 -13.79 -47.59 -52.16
N LEU A 289 -14.85 -47.95 -51.44
CA LEU A 289 -15.91 -47.02 -51.02
C LEU A 289 -15.47 -46.07 -49.89
N ARG A 290 -14.28 -46.30 -49.30
CA ARG A 290 -13.71 -45.46 -48.23
C ARG A 290 -12.87 -44.29 -48.77
N SER A 291 -12.76 -44.18 -50.09
CA SER A 291 -12.02 -43.11 -50.77
C SER A 291 -12.65 -41.73 -50.49
N PRO A 292 -11.87 -40.63 -50.49
CA PRO A 292 -12.36 -39.29 -50.13
C PRO A 292 -13.49 -38.76 -51.03
N GLN A 293 -13.59 -39.23 -52.27
CA GLN A 293 -14.68 -38.84 -53.18
C GLN A 293 -16.06 -39.32 -52.71
N PHE A 294 -16.14 -40.28 -51.79
CA PHE A 294 -17.39 -40.80 -51.26
C PHE A 294 -17.80 -40.11 -49.95
N ARG A 295 -19.10 -39.98 -49.74
CA ARG A 295 -19.67 -39.48 -48.48
C ARG A 295 -19.28 -40.42 -47.33
N GLY A 296 -18.63 -39.88 -46.31
CA GLY A 296 -18.10 -40.67 -45.18
C GLY A 296 -16.75 -41.34 -45.46
N GLY A 297 -16.13 -41.06 -46.61
CA GLY A 297 -14.76 -41.49 -46.94
C GLY A 297 -13.69 -40.83 -46.07
N GLY A 298 -12.48 -41.39 -46.11
CA GLY A 298 -11.33 -40.88 -45.35
C GLY A 298 -10.87 -39.52 -45.86
N ILE A 299 -10.33 -38.69 -44.97
CA ILE A 299 -9.76 -37.38 -45.30
C ILE A 299 -8.26 -37.55 -45.59
N ILE A 300 -7.81 -37.18 -46.80
CA ILE A 300 -6.40 -37.33 -47.20
C ILE A 300 -5.51 -36.28 -46.52
N PHE A 301 -5.87 -34.99 -46.63
CA PHE A 301 -5.09 -33.88 -46.06
C PHE A 301 -5.79 -33.29 -44.85
N GLY A 302 -5.93 -34.09 -43.80
CA GLY A 302 -6.52 -33.68 -42.52
C GLY A 302 -5.49 -33.55 -41.40
N PRO A 303 -5.88 -32.97 -40.25
CA PRO A 303 -5.01 -32.89 -39.08
C PRO A 303 -4.59 -34.28 -38.59
N VAL A 304 -3.31 -34.40 -38.26
CA VAL A 304 -2.69 -35.61 -37.68
C VAL A 304 -2.17 -35.27 -36.28
N VAL A 305 -2.22 -36.24 -35.37
CA VAL A 305 -1.66 -36.12 -34.02
C VAL A 305 -0.17 -35.78 -34.14
N ARG A 306 0.25 -34.64 -33.58
CA ARG A 306 1.64 -34.19 -33.64
C ARG A 306 2.02 -33.43 -32.38
N SER A 307 3.27 -33.52 -31.95
CA SER A 307 3.78 -32.69 -30.86
C SER A 307 4.10 -31.28 -31.36
N HIS A 308 3.67 -30.26 -30.63
CA HIS A 308 4.06 -28.86 -30.88
C HIS A 308 5.33 -28.43 -30.13
N THR A 309 5.93 -29.34 -29.36
CA THR A 309 7.06 -29.05 -28.47
C THR A 309 8.35 -28.85 -29.24
N TYR A 310 9.11 -27.82 -28.87
CA TYR A 310 10.51 -27.65 -29.28
C TYR A 310 11.38 -27.31 -28.07
N SER A 311 12.69 -27.44 -28.20
CA SER A 311 13.65 -27.15 -27.13
C SER A 311 14.20 -25.73 -27.23
N LEU A 312 14.35 -25.04 -26.09
CA LEU A 312 15.03 -23.76 -26.01
C LEU A 312 16.26 -23.86 -25.09
N ASN A 313 17.34 -23.19 -25.48
CA ASN A 313 18.59 -23.22 -24.73
C ASN A 313 18.39 -22.75 -23.28
N LYS A 314 19.03 -23.45 -22.31
CA LYS A 314 18.88 -23.18 -20.87
C LYS A 314 19.30 -21.74 -20.52
N LYS A 315 20.37 -21.24 -21.14
CA LYS A 315 20.87 -19.86 -20.95
C LYS A 315 19.84 -18.81 -21.36
N VAL A 316 19.16 -19.02 -22.50
CA VAL A 316 18.09 -18.14 -22.99
C VAL A 316 16.91 -18.11 -22.01
N ARG A 317 16.50 -19.28 -21.49
CA ARG A 317 15.43 -19.38 -20.49
C ARG A 317 15.76 -18.65 -19.17
N LYS A 318 16.98 -18.85 -18.63
CA LYS A 318 17.44 -18.12 -17.44
C LYS A 318 17.47 -16.61 -17.70
N PHE A 319 17.96 -16.18 -18.86
CA PHE A 319 18.03 -14.77 -19.21
C PHE A 319 16.66 -14.13 -19.37
N GLY A 320 15.68 -14.83 -19.95
CA GLY A 320 14.31 -14.32 -20.05
C GLY A 320 13.63 -14.09 -18.71
N LEU A 321 13.89 -14.93 -17.70
CA LEU A 321 13.43 -14.68 -16.34
C LEU A 321 14.03 -13.40 -15.75
N LYS A 322 15.33 -13.15 -15.95
CA LYS A 322 15.98 -11.90 -15.53
C LYS A 322 15.36 -10.68 -16.22
N ILE A 323 15.13 -10.75 -17.54
CA ILE A 323 14.48 -9.66 -18.28
C ILE A 323 13.06 -9.40 -17.74
N ALA A 324 12.27 -10.44 -17.50
CA ALA A 324 10.89 -10.28 -17.03
C ALA A 324 10.84 -9.62 -15.64
N LEU A 325 11.70 -10.05 -14.70
CA LEU A 325 11.80 -9.46 -13.37
C LEU A 325 12.32 -8.01 -13.41
N SER A 326 13.33 -7.74 -14.24
CA SER A 326 13.86 -6.39 -14.49
C SER A 326 12.78 -5.44 -15.02
N LEU A 327 11.98 -5.90 -15.98
CA LEU A 327 10.88 -5.10 -16.55
C LEU A 327 9.80 -4.79 -15.49
N LYS A 328 9.44 -5.76 -14.65
CA LYS A 328 8.50 -5.54 -13.54
C LYS A 328 9.05 -4.58 -12.49
N TYR A 329 10.34 -4.68 -12.18
CA TYR A 329 11.00 -3.79 -11.22
C TYR A 329 11.00 -2.34 -11.72
N LEU A 330 11.36 -2.12 -12.98
CA LEU A 330 11.35 -0.78 -13.59
C LEU A 330 9.95 -0.13 -13.62
N ASN A 331 8.90 -0.94 -13.74
CA ASN A 331 7.53 -0.47 -13.67
C ASN A 331 7.00 -0.27 -12.23
N ASN A 332 7.84 -0.44 -11.21
CA ASN A 332 7.45 -0.43 -9.79
C ASN A 332 6.34 -1.45 -9.46
N GLN A 333 6.35 -2.60 -10.13
CA GLN A 333 5.36 -3.67 -10.00
C GLN A 333 5.86 -4.86 -9.16
N VAL A 334 7.07 -4.78 -8.60
CA VAL A 334 7.64 -5.81 -7.72
C VAL A 334 7.45 -5.39 -6.26
N ILE A 335 6.90 -6.28 -5.45
CA ILE A 335 6.75 -6.10 -4.01
C ILE A 335 7.51 -7.23 -3.31
N ILE A 336 8.30 -6.88 -2.29
CA ILE A 336 9.02 -7.85 -1.48
C ILE A 336 8.26 -8.04 -0.17
N LEU A 337 7.96 -9.29 0.15
CA LEU A 337 7.31 -9.71 1.38
C LEU A 337 8.35 -10.32 2.31
N ASP A 338 8.21 -10.10 3.62
CA ASP A 338 9.08 -10.74 4.59
C ASP A 338 8.83 -12.26 4.62
N ASN A 339 7.58 -12.66 4.84
CA ASN A 339 7.12 -14.05 4.87
C ASN A 339 5.68 -14.17 4.36
N LEU A 340 5.26 -15.38 3.97
CA LEU A 340 3.90 -15.71 3.51
C LEU A 340 3.04 -16.46 4.54
N ASN A 341 3.47 -16.53 5.81
CA ASN A 341 2.67 -17.13 6.88
C ASN A 341 1.52 -16.22 7.31
N ILE A 342 0.44 -16.25 6.54
CA ILE A 342 -0.80 -15.52 6.84
C ILE A 342 -1.85 -16.56 7.26
N ASP A 343 -2.43 -16.40 8.46
CA ASP A 343 -3.56 -17.22 8.94
C ASP A 343 -4.87 -16.81 8.25
N VAL A 344 -4.91 -16.93 6.93
CA VAL A 344 -6.08 -16.63 6.10
C VAL A 344 -6.67 -17.95 5.62
N LYS A 345 -7.83 -18.28 6.17
CA LYS A 345 -8.59 -19.50 5.80
C LYS A 345 -9.70 -19.21 4.80
N LYS A 346 -10.12 -17.95 4.69
CA LYS A 346 -11.27 -17.54 3.86
C LYS A 346 -10.86 -16.65 2.69
N THR A 347 -11.47 -16.89 1.53
CA THR A 347 -11.32 -16.09 0.30
C THR A 347 -11.69 -14.61 0.52
N SER A 348 -12.66 -14.32 1.39
CA SER A 348 -13.08 -12.96 1.74
C SER A 348 -11.98 -12.15 2.44
N GLU A 349 -11.23 -12.79 3.33
CA GLU A 349 -10.10 -12.18 4.04
C GLU A 349 -8.95 -11.89 3.06
N MET A 350 -8.61 -12.86 2.20
CA MET A 350 -7.62 -12.67 1.13
C MET A 350 -8.00 -11.50 0.21
N CYS A 351 -9.28 -11.41 -0.18
CA CYS A 351 -9.80 -10.31 -1.00
C CYS A 351 -9.65 -8.95 -0.31
N LYS A 352 -9.86 -8.87 1.02
CA LYS A 352 -9.64 -7.64 1.79
C LYS A 352 -8.15 -7.26 1.83
N CYS A 353 -7.26 -8.22 2.03
CA CYS A 353 -5.81 -7.99 2.05
C CYS A 353 -5.30 -7.48 0.70
N ILE A 354 -5.70 -8.13 -0.39
CA ILE A 354 -5.21 -7.82 -1.74
C ILE A 354 -5.76 -6.47 -2.25
N LYS A 355 -7.00 -6.11 -1.91
CA LYS A 355 -7.59 -4.80 -2.27
C LYS A 355 -6.78 -3.60 -1.77
N ASN A 356 -5.92 -3.76 -0.77
CA ASN A 356 -5.08 -2.68 -0.26
C ASN A 356 -3.95 -2.29 -1.23
N PHE A 357 -3.49 -3.21 -2.08
CA PHE A 357 -2.31 -3.01 -2.93
C PHE A 357 -2.58 -2.30 -4.26
N LYS A 358 -3.84 -2.04 -4.64
CA LYS A 358 -4.26 -1.24 -5.81
C LYS A 358 -3.72 -1.70 -7.20
N PHE A 359 -3.34 -2.96 -7.37
CA PHE A 359 -3.06 -3.56 -8.68
C PHE A 359 -4.25 -4.40 -9.16
N SER A 360 -4.33 -4.66 -10.47
CA SER A 360 -5.38 -5.45 -11.09
C SER A 360 -5.20 -6.96 -10.87
N SER A 361 -3.96 -7.43 -10.92
CA SER A 361 -3.61 -8.85 -10.84
C SER A 361 -2.29 -9.08 -10.12
N PHE A 362 -2.18 -10.22 -9.44
CA PHE A 362 -1.12 -10.52 -8.49
C PHE A 362 -0.57 -11.93 -8.72
N LEU A 363 0.75 -12.01 -8.87
CA LEU A 363 1.51 -13.25 -8.82
C LEU A 363 2.24 -13.30 -7.48
N ILE A 364 1.85 -14.21 -6.59
CA ILE A 364 2.48 -14.39 -5.28
C ILE A 364 3.41 -15.59 -5.35
N VAL A 365 4.70 -15.36 -5.12
CA VAL A 365 5.74 -16.39 -5.19
C VAL A 365 6.34 -16.61 -3.81
N GLY A 366 6.31 -17.87 -3.37
CA GLY A 366 6.95 -18.31 -2.14
C GLY A 366 6.44 -19.63 -1.64
N ASP A 367 6.92 -20.03 -0.47
CA ASP A 367 6.43 -21.22 0.21
C ASP A 367 5.14 -20.85 0.96
N TYR A 368 4.11 -21.65 0.72
CA TYR A 368 2.77 -21.45 1.26
C TYR A 368 2.16 -22.77 1.72
N GLY A 369 1.30 -22.70 2.74
CA GLY A 369 0.49 -23.83 3.20
C GLY A 369 -0.78 -24.04 2.37
N ASP A 370 -1.43 -25.18 2.59
CA ASP A 370 -2.64 -25.58 1.84
C ASP A 370 -3.82 -24.63 2.05
N ASP A 371 -3.95 -24.04 3.24
CA ASP A 371 -5.05 -23.13 3.55
C ASP A 371 -4.98 -21.85 2.71
N LEU A 372 -3.78 -21.29 2.56
CA LEU A 372 -3.53 -20.11 1.74
C LEU A 372 -3.76 -20.40 0.25
N LEU A 373 -3.36 -21.60 -0.20
CA LEU A 373 -3.66 -22.08 -1.55
C LEU A 373 -5.17 -22.16 -1.80
N ARG A 374 -5.94 -22.76 -0.88
CA ARG A 374 -7.41 -22.83 -0.99
C ARG A 374 -8.05 -21.45 -1.00
N ALA A 375 -7.56 -20.52 -0.17
CA ALA A 375 -8.08 -19.16 -0.07
C ALA A 375 -7.84 -18.33 -1.34
N ALA A 376 -6.71 -18.52 -2.04
CA ALA A 376 -6.42 -17.79 -3.27
C ALA A 376 -6.96 -18.47 -4.54
N LYS A 377 -7.10 -19.81 -4.56
CA LYS A 377 -7.53 -20.56 -5.76
C LYS A 377 -8.86 -20.09 -6.36
N ASN A 378 -9.73 -19.49 -5.55
CA ASN A 378 -11.02 -18.96 -6.02
C ASN A 378 -10.93 -17.52 -6.60
N LEU A 379 -9.79 -16.86 -6.50
CA LEU A 379 -9.57 -15.50 -6.99
C LEU A 379 -8.88 -15.55 -8.36
N HIS A 380 -9.64 -15.26 -9.43
CA HIS A 380 -9.15 -15.34 -10.82
C HIS A 380 -7.95 -14.43 -11.16
N TYR A 381 -7.70 -13.41 -10.35
CA TYR A 381 -6.64 -12.42 -10.56
C TYR A 381 -5.43 -12.64 -9.64
N VAL A 382 -5.40 -13.73 -8.87
CA VAL A 382 -4.36 -14.04 -7.88
C VAL A 382 -3.86 -15.45 -8.08
N ASP A 383 -2.60 -15.58 -8.49
CA ASP A 383 -1.96 -16.89 -8.63
C ASP A 383 -0.84 -17.07 -7.61
N LEU A 384 -0.79 -18.26 -7.01
CA LEU A 384 0.22 -18.67 -6.04
C LEU A 384 1.14 -19.72 -6.64
N ILE A 385 2.43 -19.41 -6.73
CA ILE A 385 3.42 -20.29 -7.35
C ILE A 385 4.60 -20.49 -6.41
N LYS A 386 5.07 -21.73 -6.29
CA LYS A 386 6.31 -22.02 -5.56
C LYS A 386 7.53 -21.45 -6.31
N PRO A 387 8.65 -21.13 -5.64
CA PRO A 387 9.85 -20.57 -6.30
C PRO A 387 10.34 -21.39 -7.51
N ILE A 388 10.17 -22.71 -7.47
CA ILE A 388 10.53 -23.64 -8.55
C ILE A 388 9.68 -23.44 -9.82
N GLY A 389 8.39 -23.13 -9.66
CA GLY A 389 7.41 -22.99 -10.74
C GLY A 389 7.44 -21.64 -11.45
N LEU A 390 8.24 -20.68 -10.96
CA LEU A 390 8.33 -19.33 -11.52
C LEU A 390 8.72 -19.37 -13.00
N ASN A 391 7.95 -18.66 -13.82
CA ASN A 391 8.05 -18.72 -15.26
C ASN A 391 7.73 -17.37 -15.92
N VAL A 392 8.17 -17.18 -17.17
CA VAL A 392 8.06 -15.86 -17.85
C VAL A 392 6.61 -15.51 -18.19
N PHE A 393 5.82 -16.46 -18.70
CA PHE A 393 4.42 -16.25 -19.04
C PHE A 393 3.60 -15.72 -17.86
N ASP A 394 3.69 -16.37 -16.69
CA ASP A 394 2.92 -15.94 -15.51
C ASP A 394 3.39 -14.56 -15.02
N ILE A 395 4.71 -14.29 -14.99
CA ILE A 395 5.23 -12.95 -14.62
C ILE A 395 4.65 -11.86 -15.53
N LEU A 396 4.51 -12.12 -16.83
CA LEU A 396 3.98 -11.15 -17.77
C LEU A 396 2.45 -11.01 -17.71
N ASN A 397 1.73 -12.10 -17.41
CA ASN A 397 0.27 -12.12 -17.36
C ASN A 397 -0.29 -11.34 -16.16
N HIS A 398 0.45 -11.28 -15.05
CA HIS A 398 0.06 -10.52 -13.87
C HIS A 398 0.69 -9.14 -13.85
N GLU A 399 -0.03 -8.14 -13.35
CA GLU A 399 0.46 -6.77 -13.21
C GLU A 399 1.54 -6.69 -12.14
N CYS A 400 1.26 -7.20 -10.93
CA CYS A 400 2.15 -7.15 -9.78
C CYS A 400 2.76 -8.53 -9.46
N VAL A 401 4.05 -8.56 -9.13
CA VAL A 401 4.77 -9.75 -8.67
C VAL A 401 5.21 -9.54 -7.23
N MET A 402 4.75 -10.42 -6.33
CA MET A 402 5.10 -10.44 -4.91
C MET A 402 6.10 -11.58 -4.65
N LEU A 403 7.27 -11.25 -4.10
CA LEU A 403 8.35 -12.20 -3.82
C LEU A 403 8.66 -12.22 -2.32
N THR A 404 8.78 -13.38 -1.68
CA THR A 404 9.31 -13.44 -0.31
C THR A 404 10.83 -13.28 -0.26
N LYS A 405 11.39 -12.90 0.88
CA LYS A 405 12.85 -12.88 1.10
C LYS A 405 13.50 -14.23 0.81
N ASP A 406 12.85 -15.34 1.16
CA ASP A 406 13.34 -16.68 0.86
C ASP A 406 13.34 -16.98 -0.64
N THR A 407 12.32 -16.50 -1.37
CA THR A 407 12.31 -16.64 -2.82
C THR A 407 13.43 -15.87 -3.49
N LEU A 408 13.80 -14.70 -2.98
CA LEU A 408 14.91 -13.92 -3.52
C LEU A 408 16.22 -14.70 -3.43
N LYS A 409 16.52 -15.31 -2.27
CA LYS A 409 17.70 -16.18 -2.11
C LYS A 409 17.66 -17.37 -3.07
N HIS A 410 16.51 -18.02 -3.23
CA HIS A 410 16.35 -19.13 -4.16
C HIS A 410 16.51 -18.69 -5.63
N LEU A 411 16.04 -17.50 -5.99
CA LEU A 411 16.19 -16.93 -7.33
C LEU A 411 17.65 -16.56 -7.62
N GLU A 412 18.36 -16.03 -6.64
CA GLU A 412 19.81 -15.77 -6.76
C GLU A 412 20.57 -17.05 -7.07
N GLY A 413 20.38 -18.12 -6.30
CA GLY A 413 21.02 -19.42 -6.57
C GLY A 413 20.61 -20.07 -7.89
N ARG A 414 19.41 -19.77 -8.41
CA ARG A 414 18.90 -20.34 -9.67
C ARG A 414 19.35 -19.58 -10.92
N LEU A 415 19.42 -18.26 -10.84
CA LEU A 415 19.60 -17.36 -11.99
C LEU A 415 21.04 -16.86 -12.17
N LEU A 416 21.80 -16.75 -11.08
CA LEU A 416 23.25 -16.72 -11.16
C LEU A 416 23.74 -18.11 -11.58
#